data_AF-A0A930U0Y5-F1
#
_entry.id   AF-A0A930U0Y5-F1
#
_cell.length_a   1.000
_cell.length_b   1.000
_cell.length_c   1.000
_cell.angle_alpha   90.00
_cell.angle_beta   90.00
_cell.angle_gamma   90.00
#
_symmetry.space_group_name_H-M   'P 1'
#
loop_
_entity.id
_entity.type
_entity.pdbx_description
1 polymer ?
#
loop_
_entity_poly.entity_id
_entity_poly.type
_entity_poly.pdbx_seq_one_letter_code
_entity_poly.pdbx_strand_id
1 'polypeptide(L)'
;MGVEVPLRPAGSPLGWALLISLGLHGWLLWQFRAWSGPRLSLETAPVTPIDFVVLPPAPAPKPSPPPPEAVAPAAKPAQPPVTPQPIKPQTVAPAKPATEPSPEPEPLEPPPPIDTRPVVETYDPLGTSPAEGFTNLGAWMAQLPPGQPPPKRFPLTLAYPDKTCAADWNQASPPSFGVLLDENGRPAGEIALLQSSGYARLNRAGREAVLAHIYPENRANQALLVDIQWIDACPTPPEVTP
;
A
#
# COMPACT_ATOMS: atom_id res chain seq x y z
N MET A 1 70.91 -35.77 17.98
CA MET A 1 70.88 -35.78 16.50
C MET A 1 69.77 -34.84 16.08
N GLY A 2 70.13 -33.66 15.56
CA GLY A 2 69.17 -32.61 15.21
C GLY A 2 68.49 -32.92 13.88
N VAL A 3 67.17 -32.79 13.84
CA VAL A 3 66.39 -32.90 12.59
C VAL A 3 66.23 -31.50 12.04
N GLU A 4 67.12 -31.13 11.13
CA GLU A 4 66.95 -29.94 10.29
C GLU A 4 65.91 -30.27 9.21
N VAL A 5 64.73 -29.67 9.32
CA VAL A 5 63.72 -29.70 8.26
C VAL A 5 64.07 -28.62 7.25
N PRO A 6 64.32 -28.94 5.97
CA PRO A 6 64.66 -27.93 4.98
C PRO A 6 63.40 -27.15 4.60
N LEU A 7 63.38 -25.85 4.96
CA LEU A 7 62.50 -24.86 4.35
C LEU A 7 62.92 -24.67 2.88
N ARG A 8 62.38 -25.50 1.99
CA ARG A 8 62.41 -25.23 0.54
C ARG A 8 61.21 -24.36 0.18
N PRO A 9 61.39 -23.12 -0.31
CA PRO A 9 60.33 -22.38 -0.95
C PRO A 9 60.18 -22.93 -2.38
N ALA A 10 59.46 -24.04 -2.53
CA ALA A 10 59.09 -24.52 -3.85
C ALA A 10 57.99 -23.59 -4.37
N GLY A 11 58.33 -22.79 -5.37
CA GLY A 11 57.43 -21.89 -6.10
C GLY A 11 56.32 -22.66 -6.81
N SER A 12 55.38 -23.18 -6.03
CA SER A 12 54.15 -23.74 -6.56
C SER A 12 53.31 -22.57 -7.12
N PRO A 13 52.79 -22.68 -8.34
CA PRO A 13 51.93 -21.65 -8.92
C PRO A 13 50.68 -21.40 -8.06
N LEU A 14 50.24 -22.41 -7.32
CA LEU A 14 49.18 -22.32 -6.32
C LEU A 14 49.54 -21.41 -5.14
N GLY A 15 50.76 -21.49 -4.61
CA GLY A 15 51.21 -20.62 -3.53
C GLY A 15 51.22 -19.14 -3.95
N TRP A 16 51.67 -18.87 -5.18
CA TRP A 16 51.62 -17.52 -5.76
C TRP A 16 50.19 -17.03 -6.00
N ALA A 17 49.30 -17.88 -6.51
CA ALA A 17 47.89 -17.53 -6.71
C ALA A 17 47.19 -17.19 -5.38
N LEU A 18 47.50 -17.92 -4.31
CA LEU A 18 46.96 -17.67 -2.97
C LEU A 18 47.45 -16.33 -2.41
N LEU A 19 48.74 -16.02 -2.57
CA LEU A 19 49.30 -14.73 -2.14
C LEU A 19 48.71 -13.55 -2.93
N ILE A 20 48.55 -13.70 -4.24
CA ILE A 20 47.91 -12.68 -5.08
C ILE A 20 46.45 -12.48 -4.67
N SER A 21 45.71 -13.57 -4.44
CA SER A 21 44.32 -13.50 -3.98
C SER A 21 44.21 -12.79 -2.63
N LEU A 22 45.08 -13.12 -1.67
CA LEU A 22 45.10 -12.48 -0.35
C LEU A 22 45.40 -10.98 -0.46
N GLY A 23 46.37 -10.61 -1.32
CA GLY A 23 46.72 -9.22 -1.59
C GLY A 23 45.58 -8.45 -2.25
N LEU A 24 44.89 -9.06 -3.22
CA LEU A 24 43.80 -8.43 -3.95
C LEU A 24 42.58 -8.18 -3.06
N HIS A 25 42.19 -9.19 -2.26
CA HIS A 25 41.09 -9.06 -1.31
C HIS A 25 41.41 -8.07 -0.18
N GLY A 26 42.64 -8.09 0.34
CA GLY A 26 43.10 -7.11 1.33
C GLY A 26 43.08 -5.68 0.77
N TRP A 27 43.54 -5.49 -0.47
CA TRP A 27 43.51 -4.18 -1.13
C TRP A 27 42.09 -3.69 -1.39
N LEU A 28 41.19 -4.56 -1.85
CA LEU A 28 39.76 -4.25 -2.03
C LEU A 28 39.10 -3.83 -0.71
N LEU A 29 39.32 -4.58 0.38
CA LEU A 29 38.79 -4.22 1.70
C LEU A 29 39.36 -2.89 2.21
N TRP A 30 40.64 -2.61 1.95
CA TRP A 30 41.24 -1.33 2.27
C TRP A 30 40.62 -0.18 1.47
N GLN A 31 40.37 -0.39 0.17
CA GLN A 31 39.67 0.58 -0.67
C GLN A 31 38.24 0.82 -0.19
N PHE A 32 37.48 -0.21 0.18
CA PHE A 32 36.14 -0.03 0.76
C PHE A 32 36.17 0.75 2.09
N ARG A 33 37.22 0.58 2.90
CA ARG A 33 37.39 1.32 4.15
C ARG A 33 37.83 2.77 3.93
N ALA A 34 38.65 3.03 2.91
CA ALA A 34 39.04 4.37 2.47
C ALA A 34 37.90 5.07 1.70
N TRP A 35 37.01 4.28 1.10
CA TRP A 35 35.71 4.69 0.60
C TRP A 35 34.74 4.79 1.77
N SER A 36 35.10 5.61 2.77
CA SER A 36 34.11 6.50 3.35
C SER A 36 33.53 7.27 2.18
N GLY A 37 32.50 6.71 1.55
CA GLY A 37 31.72 7.39 0.52
C GLY A 37 31.33 8.77 1.05
N PRO A 38 30.90 9.69 0.17
CA PRO A 38 30.36 10.96 0.63
C PRO A 38 29.38 10.61 1.74
N ARG A 39 29.70 10.99 2.98
CA ARG A 39 28.68 11.04 4.02
C ARG A 39 27.58 11.77 3.30
N LEU A 40 26.44 11.10 3.11
CA LEU A 40 25.22 11.80 2.85
C LEU A 40 25.08 12.67 4.11
N SER A 41 25.73 13.84 4.08
CA SER A 41 25.28 15.02 4.77
C SER A 41 23.88 15.16 4.22
N LEU A 42 22.94 14.50 4.90
CA LEU A 42 21.74 15.19 5.27
C LEU A 42 22.22 16.47 5.94
N GLU A 43 22.53 17.44 5.10
CA GLU A 43 22.44 18.83 5.44
C GLU A 43 20.97 18.96 5.80
N THR A 44 20.68 18.66 7.07
CA THR A 44 19.58 19.24 7.80
C THR A 44 19.76 20.72 7.49
N ALA A 45 19.02 21.20 6.50
CA ALA A 45 18.92 22.61 6.24
C ALA A 45 18.74 23.24 7.61
N PRO A 46 19.55 24.26 7.99
CA PRO A 46 19.32 24.93 9.24
C PRO A 46 17.84 25.30 9.22
N VAL A 47 17.11 24.77 10.20
CA VAL A 47 15.76 25.25 10.49
C VAL A 47 15.99 26.71 10.78
N THR A 48 15.83 27.55 9.75
CA THR A 48 15.81 28.98 9.92
C THR A 48 14.70 29.17 10.94
N PRO A 49 14.98 29.76 12.12
CA PRO A 49 13.90 30.18 12.98
C PRO A 49 13.01 31.04 12.09
N ILE A 50 11.80 30.56 11.84
CA ILE A 50 10.79 31.36 11.20
C ILE A 50 10.65 32.53 12.15
N ASP A 51 11.18 33.69 11.77
CA ASP A 51 10.83 34.94 12.40
C ASP A 51 9.32 35.01 12.27
N PHE A 52 8.64 34.74 13.38
CA PHE A 52 7.23 35.03 13.51
C PHE A 52 7.13 36.54 13.35
N VAL A 53 6.91 36.98 12.12
CA VAL A 53 6.33 38.29 11.86
C VAL A 53 5.00 38.25 12.59
N VAL A 54 5.00 38.80 13.80
CA VAL A 54 3.80 39.11 14.56
C VAL A 54 3.05 40.11 13.70
N LEU A 55 2.15 39.58 12.87
CA LEU A 55 1.16 40.38 12.16
C LEU A 55 0.43 41.21 13.23
N PRO A 56 0.29 42.53 13.02
CA PRO A 56 -0.47 43.35 13.95
C PRO A 56 -1.87 42.75 14.11
N PRO A 57 -2.46 42.81 15.32
CA PRO A 57 -3.77 42.26 15.57
C PRO A 57 -4.75 42.81 14.53
N ALA A 58 -5.47 41.91 13.88
CA ALA A 58 -6.50 42.28 12.94
C ALA A 58 -7.47 43.26 13.63
N PRO A 59 -7.84 44.38 12.96
CA PRO A 59 -8.79 45.32 13.52
C PRO A 59 -10.09 44.60 13.88
N ALA A 60 -10.64 44.93 15.03
CA ALA A 60 -11.86 44.33 15.55
C ALA A 60 -12.94 44.25 14.45
N PRO A 61 -13.64 43.12 14.31
CA PRO A 61 -14.69 42.98 13.31
C PRO A 61 -15.73 44.08 13.53
N LYS A 62 -15.95 44.89 12.50
CA LYS A 62 -17.09 45.82 12.48
C LYS A 62 -18.37 45.01 12.73
N PRO A 63 -19.29 45.50 13.58
CA PRO A 63 -20.57 44.85 13.78
C PRO A 63 -21.26 44.69 12.43
N SER A 64 -21.60 43.44 12.09
CA SER A 64 -22.38 43.14 10.90
C SER A 64 -23.71 43.89 10.96
N PRO A 65 -24.18 44.47 9.84
CA PRO A 65 -25.52 45.01 9.78
C PRO A 65 -26.53 43.91 10.13
N PRO A 66 -27.66 44.24 10.80
CA PRO A 66 -28.69 43.27 11.09
C PRO A 66 -29.17 42.63 9.77
N PRO A 67 -29.50 41.32 9.80
CA PRO A 67 -30.03 40.66 8.63
C PRO A 67 -31.28 41.39 8.13
N PRO A 68 -31.48 41.50 6.81
CA PRO A 68 -32.72 42.05 6.27
C PRO A 68 -33.90 41.27 6.83
N GLU A 69 -34.90 42.01 7.31
CA GLU A 69 -36.20 41.48 7.74
C GLU A 69 -36.68 40.43 6.74
N ALA A 70 -36.89 39.20 7.24
CA ALA A 70 -37.51 38.16 6.46
C ALA A 70 -38.92 38.63 6.09
N VAL A 71 -39.06 39.11 4.85
CA VAL A 71 -40.36 39.38 4.24
C VAL A 71 -41.13 38.07 4.29
N ALA A 72 -42.23 38.09 5.05
CA ALA A 72 -43.16 36.98 5.15
C ALA A 72 -43.51 36.46 3.74
N PRO A 73 -43.56 35.13 3.53
CA PRO A 73 -43.97 34.59 2.25
C PRO A 73 -45.37 35.10 1.92
N ALA A 74 -45.48 35.80 0.79
CA ALA A 74 -46.73 36.24 0.22
C ALA A 74 -47.70 35.04 0.14
N ALA A 75 -48.90 35.25 0.70
CA ALA A 75 -49.98 34.29 0.65
C ALA A 75 -50.23 33.83 -0.79
N LYS A 76 -50.10 32.52 -1.01
CA LYS A 76 -50.46 31.86 -2.27
C LYS A 76 -51.96 32.09 -2.52
N PRO A 77 -52.38 32.51 -3.73
CA PRO A 77 -53.80 32.68 -4.03
C PRO A 77 -54.53 31.34 -3.86
N ALA A 78 -55.69 31.41 -3.20
CA ALA A 78 -56.60 30.29 -3.03
C ALA A 78 -57.01 29.73 -4.41
N GLN A 79 -56.79 28.44 -4.61
CA GLN A 79 -57.35 27.72 -5.74
C GLN A 79 -58.89 27.69 -5.61
N PRO A 80 -59.64 27.94 -6.69
CA PRO A 80 -61.10 27.83 -6.67
C PRO A 80 -61.54 26.37 -6.48
N PRO A 81 -62.75 26.14 -5.93
CA PRO A 81 -63.24 24.80 -5.60
C PRO A 81 -63.38 23.95 -6.86
N VAL A 82 -62.74 22.78 -6.85
CA VAL A 82 -62.89 21.75 -7.88
C VAL A 82 -64.29 21.16 -7.77
N THR A 83 -65.11 21.41 -8.78
CA THR A 83 -66.45 20.85 -8.93
C THR A 83 -66.34 19.33 -9.19
N PRO A 84 -67.08 18.47 -8.48
CA PRO A 84 -67.10 17.04 -8.78
C PRO A 84 -67.79 16.81 -10.13
N GLN A 85 -67.05 16.29 -11.11
CA GLN A 85 -67.65 15.85 -12.37
C GLN A 85 -68.40 14.51 -12.17
N PRO A 86 -69.55 14.32 -12.85
CA PRO A 86 -70.32 13.08 -12.74
C PRO A 86 -69.57 11.90 -13.36
N ILE A 87 -69.56 10.80 -12.63
CA ILE A 87 -69.12 9.48 -13.08
C ILE A 87 -69.98 9.08 -14.28
N LYS A 88 -69.40 9.05 -15.48
CA LYS A 88 -70.01 8.35 -16.62
C LYS A 88 -69.78 6.84 -16.42
N PRO A 89 -70.83 6.00 -16.50
CA PRO A 89 -70.65 4.56 -16.49
C PRO A 89 -69.94 4.14 -17.77
N GLN A 90 -68.72 3.62 -17.64
CA GLN A 90 -68.02 2.94 -18.72
C GLN A 90 -68.69 1.58 -18.93
N THR A 91 -69.35 1.45 -20.07
CA THR A 91 -69.91 0.22 -20.63
C THR A 91 -68.85 -0.87 -20.69
N VAL A 92 -69.13 -2.00 -20.04
CA VAL A 92 -68.35 -3.24 -20.16
C VAL A 92 -68.44 -3.74 -21.60
N ALA A 93 -67.30 -3.77 -22.30
CA ALA A 93 -67.17 -4.48 -23.57
C ALA A 93 -66.63 -5.90 -23.32
N PRO A 94 -67.02 -6.90 -24.15
CA PRO A 94 -66.80 -8.31 -23.84
C PRO A 94 -65.34 -8.74 -24.02
N ALA A 95 -64.90 -9.65 -23.17
CA ALA A 95 -63.58 -10.27 -23.22
C ALA A 95 -63.29 -10.90 -24.59
N LYS A 96 -62.17 -10.51 -25.19
CA LYS A 96 -61.56 -11.18 -26.34
C LYS A 96 -60.55 -12.23 -25.81
N PRO A 97 -60.46 -13.45 -26.39
CA PRO A 97 -59.59 -14.48 -25.87
C PRO A 97 -58.12 -14.25 -26.27
N ALA A 98 -57.24 -14.48 -25.28
CA ALA A 98 -55.82 -14.84 -25.33
C ALA A 98 -54.97 -14.31 -26.50
N THR A 99 -54.18 -13.27 -26.24
CA THR A 99 -52.96 -12.98 -26.98
C THR A 99 -51.75 -13.27 -26.08
N GLU A 100 -50.91 -14.17 -26.57
CA GLU A 100 -49.51 -14.54 -26.27
C GLU A 100 -48.92 -14.35 -24.85
N PRO A 101 -48.20 -15.37 -24.34
CA PRO A 101 -47.37 -15.19 -23.16
C PRO A 101 -46.21 -14.23 -23.48
N SER A 102 -45.98 -13.30 -22.55
CA SER A 102 -44.81 -12.43 -22.48
C SER A 102 -43.52 -13.21 -22.79
N PRO A 103 -42.58 -12.66 -23.60
CA PRO A 103 -41.25 -13.23 -23.68
C PRO A 103 -40.65 -13.27 -22.27
N GLU A 104 -40.12 -14.43 -21.94
CA GLU A 104 -39.37 -14.72 -20.73
C GLU A 104 -38.22 -13.69 -20.61
N PRO A 105 -38.01 -13.05 -19.44
CA PRO A 105 -36.84 -12.21 -19.26
C PRO A 105 -35.60 -13.07 -19.50
N GLU A 106 -34.77 -12.65 -20.46
CA GLU A 106 -33.49 -13.33 -20.73
C GLU A 106 -32.75 -13.54 -19.40
N PRO A 107 -32.29 -14.78 -19.12
CA PRO A 107 -31.42 -15.01 -17.99
C PRO A 107 -30.24 -14.05 -18.10
N LEU A 108 -30.10 -13.15 -17.11
CA LEU A 108 -28.91 -12.32 -16.97
C LEU A 108 -27.71 -13.26 -17.06
N GLU A 109 -26.89 -13.08 -18.10
CA GLU A 109 -25.64 -13.82 -18.21
C GLU A 109 -24.91 -13.67 -16.88
N PRO A 110 -24.50 -14.78 -16.23
CA PRO A 110 -23.71 -14.66 -15.02
C PRO A 110 -22.51 -13.77 -15.33
N PRO A 111 -22.16 -12.82 -14.44
CA PRO A 111 -20.98 -11.99 -14.65
C PRO A 111 -19.79 -12.91 -14.95
N PRO A 112 -18.90 -12.52 -15.87
CA PRO A 112 -17.76 -13.36 -16.21
C PRO A 112 -17.05 -13.78 -14.92
N PRO A 113 -16.67 -15.06 -14.79
CA PRO A 113 -16.00 -15.53 -13.59
C PRO A 113 -14.81 -14.61 -13.33
N ILE A 114 -14.84 -13.94 -12.17
CA ILE A 114 -13.69 -13.18 -11.68
C ILE A 114 -12.53 -14.16 -11.71
N ASP A 115 -11.46 -13.82 -12.43
CA ASP A 115 -10.29 -14.68 -12.58
C ASP A 115 -9.58 -14.75 -11.22
N THR A 116 -10.09 -15.60 -10.32
CA THR A 116 -9.52 -15.89 -9.00
C THR A 116 -8.37 -16.87 -9.13
N ARG A 117 -7.56 -16.76 -10.19
CA ARG A 117 -6.32 -17.51 -10.24
C ARG A 117 -5.52 -17.11 -9.00
N PRO A 118 -5.20 -18.07 -8.11
CA PRO A 118 -4.30 -17.76 -7.01
C PRO A 118 -3.01 -17.30 -7.68
N VAL A 119 -2.67 -16.02 -7.50
CA VAL A 119 -1.33 -15.54 -7.80
C VAL A 119 -0.41 -16.42 -6.98
N VAL A 120 0.24 -17.36 -7.66
CA VAL A 120 1.22 -18.23 -7.03
C VAL A 120 2.35 -17.29 -6.65
N GLU A 121 2.37 -16.85 -5.39
CA GLU A 121 3.50 -16.12 -4.81
C GLU A 121 4.69 -17.09 -4.80
N THR A 122 5.41 -17.16 -5.91
CA THR A 122 6.63 -17.93 -6.04
C THR A 122 7.65 -17.39 -5.03
N TYR A 123 8.17 -18.29 -4.20
CA TYR A 123 9.25 -17.99 -3.27
C TYR A 123 10.47 -17.49 -4.06
N ASP A 124 10.90 -16.26 -3.76
CA ASP A 124 12.15 -15.69 -4.25
C ASP A 124 12.95 -15.19 -3.04
N PRO A 125 14.01 -15.91 -2.62
CA PRO A 125 14.80 -15.52 -1.45
C PRO A 125 15.47 -14.15 -1.59
N LEU A 126 15.61 -13.62 -2.81
CA LEU A 126 16.16 -12.28 -3.06
C LEU A 126 15.11 -11.18 -2.88
N GLY A 127 13.84 -11.55 -2.73
CA GLY A 127 12.73 -10.61 -2.69
C GLY A 127 12.53 -9.88 -4.01
N THR A 128 11.66 -8.88 -3.99
CA THR A 128 11.47 -8.01 -5.15
C THR A 128 12.67 -7.07 -5.25
N SER A 129 13.38 -7.08 -6.37
CA SER A 129 14.47 -6.13 -6.60
C SER A 129 13.95 -4.68 -6.57
N PRO A 130 14.77 -3.67 -6.23
CA PRO A 130 14.30 -2.28 -6.24
C PRO A 130 13.68 -1.85 -7.57
N ALA A 131 14.29 -2.26 -8.70
CA ALA A 131 13.78 -1.95 -10.04
C ALA A 131 12.39 -2.56 -10.28
N GLU A 132 12.21 -3.82 -9.92
CA GLU A 132 10.92 -4.50 -10.02
C GLU A 132 9.87 -3.88 -9.09
N GLY A 133 10.25 -3.48 -7.88
CA GLY A 133 9.36 -2.78 -6.95
C GLY A 133 8.86 -1.45 -7.51
N PHE A 134 9.72 -0.69 -8.19
CA PHE A 134 9.31 0.52 -8.91
C PHE A 134 8.41 0.21 -10.10
N THR A 135 8.66 -0.87 -10.85
CA THR A 135 7.78 -1.31 -11.94
C THR A 135 6.39 -1.70 -11.42
N ASN A 136 6.32 -2.47 -10.33
CA ASN A 136 5.07 -2.87 -9.71
C ASN A 136 4.29 -1.67 -9.16
N LEU A 137 4.98 -0.73 -8.50
CA LEU A 137 4.39 0.53 -8.04
C LEU A 137 3.85 1.35 -9.22
N GLY A 138 4.62 1.48 -10.30
CA GLY A 138 4.19 2.20 -11.51
C GLY A 138 2.95 1.57 -12.14
N ALA A 139 2.93 0.24 -12.26
CA ALA A 139 1.79 -0.50 -12.80
C ALA A 139 0.54 -0.35 -11.94
N TRP A 140 0.68 -0.42 -10.61
CA TRP A 140 -0.43 -0.22 -9.68
C TRP A 140 -0.94 1.23 -9.70
N MET A 141 -0.04 2.23 -9.69
CA MET A 141 -0.44 3.64 -9.80
C MET A 141 -1.17 3.95 -11.10
N ALA A 142 -0.81 3.29 -12.20
CA ALA A 142 -1.49 3.44 -13.49
C ALA A 142 -2.94 2.89 -13.50
N GLN A 143 -3.29 2.04 -12.54
CA GLN A 143 -4.65 1.50 -12.39
C GLN A 143 -5.54 2.37 -11.48
N LEU A 144 -4.96 3.35 -10.79
CA LEU A 144 -5.72 4.22 -9.90
C LEU A 144 -6.66 5.15 -10.68
N PRO A 145 -7.85 5.48 -10.14
CA PRO A 145 -8.76 6.42 -10.77
C PRO A 145 -8.08 7.77 -11.07
N PRO A 146 -8.37 8.40 -12.22
CA PRO A 146 -7.79 9.68 -12.56
C PRO A 146 -8.18 10.75 -11.55
N GLY A 147 -7.22 11.59 -11.17
CA GLY A 147 -7.42 12.66 -10.19
C GLY A 147 -7.35 12.21 -8.73
N GLN A 148 -7.01 10.95 -8.45
CA GLN A 148 -6.69 10.55 -7.08
C GLN A 148 -5.46 11.30 -6.54
N PRO A 149 -5.45 11.62 -5.23
CA PRO A 149 -4.25 12.11 -4.59
C PRO A 149 -3.14 11.04 -4.64
N PRO A 150 -1.86 11.44 -4.57
CA PRO A 150 -0.77 10.49 -4.48
C PRO A 150 -0.95 9.58 -3.26
N PRO A 151 -0.58 8.29 -3.36
CA PRO A 151 -0.84 7.34 -2.30
C PRO A 151 -0.03 7.68 -1.05
N LYS A 152 -0.68 7.59 0.12
CA LYS A 152 -0.04 7.89 1.41
C LYS A 152 0.60 6.63 1.97
N ARG A 153 1.81 6.74 2.51
CA ARG A 153 2.46 5.63 3.22
C ARG A 153 1.84 5.41 4.60
N PHE A 154 1.62 4.15 4.95
CA PHE A 154 1.07 3.72 6.22
C PHE A 154 1.87 2.53 6.76
N PRO A 155 2.61 2.69 7.87
CA PRO A 155 3.29 1.56 8.50
C PRO A 155 2.27 0.69 9.25
N LEU A 156 2.29 -0.61 8.99
CA LEU A 156 1.49 -1.60 9.72
C LEU A 156 2.41 -2.57 10.45
N THR A 157 2.42 -2.48 11.77
CA THR A 157 3.29 -3.30 12.63
C THR A 157 2.62 -4.62 12.98
N LEU A 158 3.32 -5.74 12.75
CA LEU A 158 2.81 -7.11 12.95
C LEU A 158 3.86 -7.99 13.63
N ALA A 159 3.41 -8.94 14.46
CA ALA A 159 4.29 -10.01 14.93
C ALA A 159 4.53 -11.03 13.81
N TYR A 160 5.68 -11.73 13.84
CA TYR A 160 5.93 -12.85 12.93
C TYR A 160 4.85 -13.94 13.09
N PRO A 161 4.40 -14.57 11.99
CA PRO A 161 3.28 -15.50 12.01
C PRO A 161 3.58 -16.84 12.72
N ASP A 162 4.85 -17.16 12.98
CA ASP A 162 5.24 -18.39 13.68
C ASP A 162 6.34 -18.11 14.70
N LYS A 163 6.17 -18.59 15.93
CA LYS A 163 7.16 -18.42 17.02
C LYS A 163 8.43 -19.22 16.81
N THR A 164 8.39 -20.23 15.94
CA THR A 164 9.54 -21.06 15.57
C THR A 164 10.31 -20.49 14.38
N CYS A 165 10.11 -19.21 14.05
CA CYS A 165 11.01 -18.36 13.30
C CYS A 165 12.08 -19.10 12.49
N ALA A 166 11.87 -19.22 11.19
CA ALA A 166 12.97 -19.68 10.34
C ALA A 166 14.14 -18.69 10.52
N ALA A 167 15.36 -19.22 10.70
CA ALA A 167 16.53 -18.44 11.11
C ALA A 167 16.86 -17.27 10.16
N ASP A 168 16.30 -17.30 8.96
CA ASP A 168 16.49 -16.37 7.86
C ASP A 168 15.42 -15.26 7.78
N TRP A 169 14.33 -15.34 8.56
CA TRP A 169 13.26 -14.31 8.55
C TRP A 169 13.73 -12.95 9.04
N ASN A 170 14.74 -12.89 9.92
CA ASN A 170 15.34 -11.63 10.35
C ASN A 170 16.05 -10.89 9.21
N GLN A 171 16.32 -11.56 8.08
CA GLN A 171 16.90 -10.95 6.88
C GLN A 171 15.83 -10.58 5.84
N ALA A 172 14.56 -10.91 6.11
CA ALA A 172 13.46 -10.57 5.21
C ALA A 172 13.32 -9.05 5.09
N SER A 173 13.16 -8.60 3.85
CA SER A 173 12.76 -7.21 3.63
C SER A 173 11.30 -7.00 4.06
N PRO A 174 10.93 -5.82 4.57
CA PRO A 174 9.53 -5.53 4.86
C PRO A 174 8.72 -5.53 3.54
N PRO A 175 7.62 -6.30 3.44
CA PRO A 175 6.78 -6.26 2.26
C PRO A 175 5.93 -4.98 2.24
N SER A 176 5.69 -4.46 1.05
CA SER A 176 4.85 -3.27 0.82
C SER A 176 3.69 -3.59 -0.11
N PHE A 177 2.50 -3.09 0.24
CA PHE A 177 1.26 -3.35 -0.49
C PHE A 177 0.60 -2.06 -0.98
N GLY A 178 0.06 -2.09 -2.18
CA GLY A 178 -0.81 -1.06 -2.73
C GLY A 178 -2.26 -1.40 -2.43
N VAL A 179 -2.98 -0.49 -1.77
CA VAL A 179 -4.36 -0.69 -1.32
C VAL A 179 -5.20 0.50 -1.71
N LEU A 180 -6.40 0.26 -2.23
CA LEU A 180 -7.43 1.27 -2.39
C LEU A 180 -8.44 1.11 -1.25
N LEU A 181 -8.86 2.20 -0.61
CA LEU A 181 -9.84 2.15 0.49
C LEU A 181 -11.25 2.50 0.02
N ASP A 182 -12.26 1.82 0.56
CA ASP A 182 -13.67 2.19 0.45
C ASP A 182 -14.04 3.38 1.36
N GLU A 183 -15.32 3.74 1.36
CA GLU A 183 -15.85 4.82 2.22
C GLU A 183 -15.76 4.54 3.71
N ASN A 184 -15.58 3.28 4.10
CA ASN A 184 -15.47 2.82 5.49
C ASN A 184 -14.01 2.65 5.93
N GLY A 185 -13.04 3.04 5.09
CA GLY A 185 -11.62 2.84 5.36
C GLY A 185 -11.19 1.37 5.31
N ARG A 186 -11.90 0.51 4.59
CA ARG A 186 -11.55 -0.90 4.37
C ARG A 186 -10.91 -1.08 3.01
N PRO A 187 -10.01 -2.06 2.82
CA PRO A 187 -9.50 -2.41 1.50
C PRO A 187 -10.64 -2.73 0.52
N ALA A 188 -10.68 -2.00 -0.59
CA ALA A 188 -11.59 -2.19 -1.71
C ALA A 188 -10.81 -2.75 -2.90
N GLY A 189 -11.27 -3.88 -3.44
CA GLY A 189 -10.66 -4.50 -4.62
C GLY A 189 -9.41 -5.33 -4.30
N GLU A 190 -8.54 -5.46 -5.31
CA GLU A 190 -7.32 -6.26 -5.22
C GLU A 190 -6.20 -5.52 -4.49
N ILE A 191 -5.54 -6.23 -3.56
CA ILE A 191 -4.32 -5.73 -2.92
C ILE A 191 -3.13 -6.08 -3.79
N ALA A 192 -2.41 -5.07 -4.27
CA ALA A 192 -1.21 -5.28 -5.06
C ALA A 192 0.00 -5.50 -4.14
N LEU A 193 0.75 -6.60 -4.33
CA LEU A 193 2.07 -6.75 -3.69
C LEU A 193 3.07 -5.93 -4.51
N LEU A 194 3.59 -4.86 -3.92
CA LEU A 194 4.51 -3.94 -4.60
C LEU A 194 5.96 -4.33 -4.36
N GLN A 195 6.26 -4.71 -3.11
CA GLN A 195 7.57 -5.19 -2.69
C GLN A 195 7.40 -6.48 -1.89
N SER A 196 8.00 -7.57 -2.36
CA SER A 196 8.06 -8.86 -1.66
C SER A 196 9.10 -8.84 -0.55
N SER A 197 8.78 -9.52 0.55
CA SER A 197 9.73 -9.82 1.62
C SER A 197 10.79 -10.87 1.26
N GLY A 198 10.58 -11.54 0.13
CA GLY A 198 11.30 -12.74 -0.30
C GLY A 198 10.75 -14.05 0.25
N TYR A 199 9.84 -13.97 1.21
CA TYR A 199 9.20 -15.13 1.83
C TYR A 199 7.70 -15.10 1.56
N ALA A 200 7.21 -16.03 0.73
CA ALA A 200 5.79 -16.15 0.39
C ALA A 200 4.89 -16.23 1.65
N ARG A 201 5.38 -16.86 2.72
CA ARG A 201 4.65 -16.94 3.99
C ARG A 201 4.48 -15.58 4.68
N LEU A 202 5.52 -14.75 4.69
CA LEU A 202 5.46 -13.39 5.25
C LEU A 202 4.61 -12.48 4.36
N ASN A 203 4.71 -12.61 3.03
CA ASN A 203 3.86 -11.86 2.10
C ASN A 203 2.39 -12.18 2.31
N ARG A 204 2.03 -13.46 2.41
CA ARG A 204 0.66 -13.90 2.71
C ARG A 204 0.15 -13.35 4.05
N ALA A 205 0.94 -13.50 5.12
CA ALA A 205 0.57 -12.98 6.44
C ALA A 205 0.39 -11.46 6.43
N GLY A 206 1.26 -10.74 5.72
CA GLY A 206 1.14 -9.29 5.51
C GLY A 206 -0.14 -8.93 4.78
N ARG A 207 -0.45 -9.61 3.66
CA ARG A 207 -1.67 -9.42 2.87
C ARG A 207 -2.93 -9.66 3.71
N GLU A 208 -2.98 -10.76 4.46
CA GLU A 208 -4.11 -11.09 5.35
C GLU A 208 -4.31 -10.02 6.42
N ALA A 209 -3.22 -9.50 7.00
CA ALA A 209 -3.29 -8.41 7.96
C ALA A 209 -3.78 -7.10 7.33
N VAL A 210 -3.34 -6.76 6.12
CA VAL A 210 -3.85 -5.59 5.37
C VAL A 210 -5.34 -5.74 5.11
N LEU A 211 -5.81 -6.92 4.67
CA LEU A 211 -7.23 -7.20 4.46
C LEU A 211 -8.07 -7.02 5.72
N ALA A 212 -7.54 -7.46 6.87
CA ALA A 212 -8.23 -7.41 8.15
C ALA A 212 -8.18 -6.01 8.80
N HIS A 213 -7.27 -5.13 8.37
CA HIS A 213 -7.08 -3.82 8.99
C HIS A 213 -8.15 -2.82 8.52
N ILE A 214 -8.71 -2.07 9.48
CA ILE A 214 -9.58 -0.92 9.22
C ILE A 214 -8.73 0.33 9.39
N TYR A 215 -8.78 1.24 8.43
CA TYR A 215 -7.97 2.45 8.36
C TYR A 215 -8.83 3.70 8.68
N PRO A 216 -9.23 3.93 9.94
CA PRO A 216 -10.27 4.90 10.30
C PRO A 216 -9.90 6.36 10.03
N GLU A 217 -8.60 6.70 10.00
CA GLU A 217 -8.13 8.06 9.77
C GLU A 217 -8.02 8.43 8.29
N ASN A 218 -8.18 7.46 7.39
CA ASN A 218 -8.02 7.68 5.96
C ASN A 218 -9.41 7.88 5.32
N ARG A 219 -9.49 8.88 4.43
CA ARG A 219 -10.76 9.24 3.80
C ARG A 219 -11.18 8.18 2.79
N ALA A 220 -12.49 8.16 2.50
CA ALA A 220 -13.07 7.41 1.41
C ALA A 220 -12.24 7.54 0.11
N ASN A 221 -12.08 6.42 -0.62
CA ASN A 221 -11.44 6.38 -1.94
C ASN A 221 -9.96 6.82 -1.94
N GLN A 222 -9.24 6.60 -0.86
CA GLN A 222 -7.82 6.92 -0.76
C GLN A 222 -6.96 5.70 -1.12
N ALA A 223 -5.93 5.93 -1.95
CA ALA A 223 -4.88 4.94 -2.18
C ALA A 223 -3.82 5.01 -1.06
N LEU A 224 -3.41 3.85 -0.55
CA LEU A 224 -2.39 3.70 0.48
C LEU A 224 -1.27 2.77 0.01
N LEU A 225 -0.06 3.12 0.44
CA LEU A 225 1.10 2.23 0.43
C LEU A 225 1.29 1.70 1.85
N VAL A 226 0.94 0.44 2.08
CA VAL A 226 1.02 -0.18 3.39
C VAL A 226 2.35 -0.92 3.52
N ASP A 227 3.22 -0.42 4.39
CA ASP A 227 4.54 -0.99 4.66
C ASP A 227 4.46 -1.88 5.90
N ILE A 228 4.68 -3.19 5.76
CA ILE A 228 4.62 -4.12 6.88
C ILE A 228 5.92 -4.06 7.69
N GLN A 229 5.81 -3.82 8.99
CA GLN A 229 6.92 -3.86 9.93
C GLN A 229 6.78 -5.07 10.84
N TRP A 230 7.67 -6.05 10.67
CA TRP A 230 7.70 -7.23 11.54
C TRP A 230 8.38 -6.90 12.87
N ILE A 231 7.69 -7.15 13.99
CA ILE A 231 8.19 -7.03 15.37
C ILE A 231 8.30 -8.41 16.02
N ASP A 232 8.90 -8.41 17.22
CA ASP A 232 9.29 -9.62 17.96
C ASP A 232 10.35 -10.43 17.20
N ALA A 233 11.56 -9.87 17.14
CA ALA A 233 12.71 -10.47 16.47
C ALA A 233 12.86 -11.94 16.89
N CYS A 234 13.11 -12.78 15.88
CA CYS A 234 13.32 -14.19 16.10
C CYS A 234 14.50 -14.39 17.08
N PRO A 235 14.38 -15.27 18.08
CA PRO A 235 15.46 -15.52 19.02
C PRO A 235 16.71 -15.93 18.21
N THR A 236 17.78 -15.15 18.34
CA THR A 236 19.05 -15.45 17.68
C THR A 236 19.50 -16.83 18.18
N PRO A 237 19.78 -17.80 17.29
CA PRO A 237 20.31 -19.07 17.72
C PRO A 237 21.59 -18.82 18.55
N PRO A 238 21.81 -19.56 19.64
CA PRO A 238 23.00 -19.37 20.46
C PRO A 238 24.24 -19.52 19.59
N GLU A 239 25.15 -18.53 19.67
CA GLU A 239 26.42 -18.56 18.96
C GLU A 239 27.20 -19.79 19.40
N VAL A 240 27.35 -20.78 18.50
CA VAL A 240 28.13 -21.98 18.78
C VAL A 240 29.59 -21.55 18.81
N THR A 241 30.12 -21.33 20.01
CA THR A 241 31.53 -21.04 20.22
C THR A 241 32.33 -22.32 19.95
N PRO A 242 33.31 -22.31 19.03
CA PRO A 242 34.10 -23.50 18.67
C PRO A 242 35.05 -23.96 19.77
#